data_AF-T1BC44-F1
#
_entry.id   AF-T1BC44-F1
#
_cell.length_a   1.000
_cell.length_b   1.000
_cell.length_c   1.000
_cell.angle_alpha   90.00
_cell.angle_beta   90.00
_cell.angle_gamma   90.00
#
_symmetry.space_group_name_H-M   'P 1'
#
loop_
_entity.id
_entity.type
_entity.pdbx_description
1 polymer ?
#
loop_
_entity_poly.entity_id
_entity_poly.type
_entity_poly.pdbx_seq_one_letter_code
_entity_poly.pdbx_strand_id
1 'polypeptide(L)'
;RCLRGRVAAELVFAPRFDYGRTVPEMVETAHGVLARSPSGSIALSFLPGGRAELRRGEYRLRFSLDRGEQRSFVISPGAEVVTPIGAFRSDLRRQQTIEYWRTWSSRSPYRGRWQAEIQRSALALKLLFYRPTGAMVAAATTSLPEEIGGARNWDYRFTWVRDTA
;
A
#
# COMPACT_ATOMS: atom_id res chain seq x y z
N ARG A 1 -7.74 3.76 14.59
CA ARG A 1 -8.52 4.58 15.54
C ARG A 1 -9.33 3.65 16.42
N CYS A 2 -9.31 3.83 17.74
CA CYS A 2 -10.15 3.08 18.67
C CYS A 2 -11.50 3.79 18.82
N LEU A 3 -12.59 3.13 18.42
CA LEU A 3 -13.94 3.73 18.47
C LEU A 3 -14.60 3.58 19.84
N ARG A 4 -14.31 2.48 20.54
CA ARG A 4 -14.87 2.14 21.86
C ARG A 4 -13.88 1.28 22.65
N GLY A 5 -13.89 1.44 23.97
CA GLY A 5 -13.05 0.64 24.88
C GLY A 5 -11.56 0.90 24.71
N ARG A 6 -10.77 -0.16 24.92
CA ARG A 6 -9.32 -0.19 24.73
C ARG A 6 -8.99 -1.34 23.76
N VAL A 7 -8.14 -1.07 22.77
CA VAL A 7 -7.70 -2.06 21.78
C VAL A 7 -6.19 -2.26 21.89
N ALA A 8 -5.76 -3.48 22.18
CA ALA A 8 -4.36 -3.88 22.00
C ALA A 8 -4.11 -4.25 20.53
N ALA A 9 -2.99 -3.80 19.97
CA ALA A 9 -2.61 -4.07 18.60
C ALA A 9 -1.11 -4.37 18.48
N GLU A 10 -0.76 -5.19 17.50
CA GLU A 10 0.62 -5.47 17.10
C GLU A 10 0.81 -5.04 15.64
N LEU A 11 1.86 -4.26 15.38
CA LEU A 11 2.38 -4.01 14.04
C LEU A 11 3.58 -4.93 13.82
N VAL A 12 3.57 -5.68 12.72
CA VAL A 12 4.73 -6.43 12.25
C VAL A 12 5.19 -5.81 10.94
N PHE A 13 6.42 -5.30 10.93
CA PHE A 13 7.08 -4.77 9.75
C PHE A 13 8.22 -5.70 9.35
N ALA A 14 7.96 -6.54 8.35
CA ALA A 14 8.86 -7.58 7.88
C ALA A 14 9.08 -7.46 6.36
N PRO A 15 9.74 -6.39 5.89
CA PRO A 15 10.00 -6.23 4.46
C PRO A 15 10.85 -7.38 3.92
N ARG A 16 10.55 -7.78 2.68
CA ARG A 16 11.22 -8.88 1.97
C ARG A 16 11.67 -8.39 0.61
N PHE A 17 12.98 -8.36 0.43
CA PHE A 17 13.62 -7.90 -0.79
C PHE A 17 14.01 -9.09 -1.67
N ASP A 18 14.20 -8.82 -2.97
CA ASP A 18 14.52 -9.84 -3.97
C ASP A 18 13.65 -11.11 -3.84
N TYR A 19 12.32 -10.93 -3.92
CA TYR A 19 11.34 -12.03 -3.80
C TYR A 19 11.49 -12.87 -2.52
N GLY A 20 11.97 -12.26 -1.43
CA GLY A 20 12.17 -12.93 -0.14
C GLY A 20 13.52 -13.60 0.05
N ARG A 21 14.43 -13.53 -0.93
CA ARG A 21 15.79 -14.08 -0.82
C ARG A 21 16.70 -13.22 0.05
N THR A 22 16.41 -11.92 0.15
CA THR A 22 17.24 -10.98 0.90
C THR A 22 16.55 -10.55 2.20
N VAL A 23 17.24 -10.81 3.31
CA VAL A 23 16.87 -10.29 4.64
C VAL A 23 17.51 -8.92 4.82
N PRO A 24 16.72 -7.84 4.98
CA PRO A 24 17.27 -6.50 5.05
C PRO A 24 17.96 -6.22 6.38
N GLU A 25 18.89 -5.27 6.34
CA GLU A 25 19.36 -4.56 7.53
C GLU A 25 18.23 -3.64 8.01
N MET A 26 18.00 -3.61 9.33
CA MET A 26 16.93 -2.83 9.94
C MET A 26 17.54 -1.79 10.87
N VAL A 27 17.16 -0.52 10.70
CA VAL A 27 17.64 0.61 11.48
C VAL A 27 16.46 1.33 12.10
N GLU A 28 16.37 1.31 13.44
CA GLU A 28 15.39 2.10 14.17
C GLU A 28 15.86 3.56 14.31
N THR A 29 14.91 4.49 14.23
CA THR A 29 15.15 5.93 14.26
C THR A 29 14.13 6.61 15.18
N ALA A 30 14.32 7.89 15.47
CA ALA A 30 13.36 8.69 16.24
C ALA A 30 11.97 8.81 15.58
N HIS A 31 11.85 8.49 14.28
CA HIS A 31 10.62 8.68 13.49
C HIS A 31 10.02 7.40 12.92
N GLY A 32 10.61 6.24 13.27
CA GLY A 32 10.19 4.94 12.79
C GLY A 32 11.37 4.06 12.39
N VAL A 33 11.20 3.17 11.40
CA VAL A 33 12.18 2.14 11.06
C VAL A 33 12.51 2.18 9.57
N LEU A 34 13.79 2.05 9.25
CA LEU A 34 14.27 1.93 7.88
C LEU A 34 14.81 0.52 7.64
N ALA A 35 14.40 -0.09 6.54
CA ALA A 35 14.94 -1.36 6.08
C ALA A 35 15.75 -1.15 4.79
N ARG A 36 16.98 -1.66 4.75
CA ARG A 36 17.91 -1.53 3.61
C ARG A 36 18.37 -2.89 3.10
N SER A 37 18.55 -2.97 1.79
CA SER A 37 19.16 -4.09 1.08
C SER A 37 19.94 -3.55 -0.13
N PRO A 38 20.83 -4.36 -0.75
CA PRO A 38 21.47 -3.98 -2.01
C PRO A 38 20.48 -3.68 -3.14
N SER A 39 19.26 -4.27 -3.09
CA SER A 39 18.21 -4.07 -4.10
C SER A 39 17.32 -2.85 -3.85
N GLY A 40 17.52 -2.14 -2.72
CA GLY A 40 16.75 -0.94 -2.38
C GLY A 40 16.38 -0.85 -0.90
N SER A 41 15.57 0.16 -0.59
CA SER A 41 15.21 0.58 0.76
C SER A 41 13.69 0.72 0.93
N ILE A 42 13.21 0.64 2.17
CA ILE A 42 11.81 0.91 2.52
C ILE A 42 11.72 1.46 3.95
N ALA A 43 11.13 2.64 4.11
CA ALA A 43 10.93 3.27 5.40
C ALA A 43 9.50 3.04 5.91
N LEU A 44 9.35 2.80 7.20
CA LEU A 44 8.11 2.79 7.95
C LEU A 44 8.14 3.94 8.96
N SER A 45 7.36 4.99 8.68
CA SER A 45 7.23 6.16 9.56
C SER A 45 6.05 6.01 10.52
N PHE A 46 6.24 6.36 11.80
CA PHE A 46 5.19 6.37 12.82
C PHE A 46 5.59 7.22 14.04
N LEU A 47 4.62 7.59 14.87
CA LEU A 47 4.92 8.15 16.21
C LEU A 47 5.39 7.02 17.12
N PRO A 48 6.56 7.11 17.79
CA PRO A 48 7.01 6.13 18.78
C PRO A 48 5.99 5.92 19.93
N GLY A 49 6.09 4.79 20.63
CA GLY A 49 5.23 4.46 21.78
C GLY A 49 4.73 3.01 21.81
N GLY A 50 4.69 2.41 22.99
CA GLY A 50 4.46 0.98 23.15
C GLY A 50 5.79 0.21 23.32
N ARG A 51 5.72 -1.11 23.22
CA ARG A 51 6.86 -2.02 23.37
C ARG A 51 7.33 -2.46 21.99
N ALA A 52 8.53 -2.05 21.61
CA ALA A 52 9.17 -2.40 20.36
C ALA A 52 10.12 -3.59 20.54
N GLU A 53 10.25 -4.40 19.50
CA GLU A 53 11.23 -5.46 19.39
C GLU A 53 11.78 -5.49 17.97
N LEU A 54 13.09 -5.30 17.85
CA LEU A 54 13.79 -5.40 16.57
C LEU A 54 14.53 -6.73 16.49
N ARG A 55 14.20 -7.52 15.47
CA ARG A 55 14.85 -8.78 15.12
C ARG A 55 15.44 -8.66 13.71
N ARG A 56 16.26 -9.65 13.34
CA ARG A 56 16.86 -9.70 11.99
C ARG A 56 15.75 -9.68 10.91
N GLY A 57 15.70 -8.59 10.14
CA GLY A 57 14.74 -8.39 9.04
C GLY A 57 13.28 -8.19 9.47
N GLU A 58 13.01 -7.90 10.74
CA GLU A 58 11.65 -7.74 11.26
C GLU A 58 11.61 -6.77 12.45
N TYR A 59 10.66 -5.86 12.44
CA TYR A 59 10.35 -4.97 13.56
C TYR A 59 8.93 -5.23 14.04
N ARG A 60 8.76 -5.46 15.35
CA ARG A 60 7.46 -5.60 15.99
C ARG A 60 7.20 -4.44 16.94
N LEU A 61 5.98 -3.93 16.93
CA LEU A 61 5.53 -2.89 17.85
C LEU A 61 4.19 -3.27 18.45
N ARG A 62 4.17 -3.48 19.77
CA ARG A 62 2.94 -3.72 20.55
C ARG A 62 2.51 -2.45 21.24
N PHE A 63 1.25 -2.08 21.08
CA PHE A 63 0.70 -0.87 21.68
C PHE A 63 -0.78 -1.06 22.01
N SER A 64 -1.33 -0.12 22.77
CA SER A 64 -2.77 -0.06 23.04
C SER A 64 -3.30 1.30 22.62
N LEU A 65 -4.57 1.35 22.25
CA LEU A 65 -5.30 2.58 21.94
C LEU A 65 -6.53 2.65 22.84
N ASP A 66 -6.66 3.74 23.57
CA ASP A 66 -7.85 4.11 24.30
C ASP A 66 -8.89 4.78 23.39
N ARG A 67 -10.13 4.88 23.87
CA ARG A 67 -11.24 5.48 23.11
C ARG A 67 -10.86 6.85 22.56
N GLY A 68 -11.01 7.01 21.25
CA GLY A 68 -10.71 8.26 20.55
C GLY A 68 -9.27 8.33 20.02
N GLU A 69 -8.36 7.53 20.55
CA GLU A 69 -6.97 7.51 20.07
C GLU A 69 -6.86 6.91 18.67
N GLN A 70 -5.89 7.40 17.91
CA GLN A 70 -5.56 6.91 16.60
C GLN A 70 -4.06 6.89 16.38
N ARG A 71 -3.61 5.96 15.54
CA ARG A 71 -2.23 5.85 15.13
C ARG A 71 -2.16 5.65 13.62
N SER A 72 -1.17 6.26 13.01
CA SER A 72 -0.92 6.21 11.58
C SER A 72 0.47 5.63 11.33
N PHE A 73 0.56 4.85 10.27
CA PHE A 73 1.80 4.26 9.78
C PHE A 73 1.90 4.59 8.29
N VAL A 74 3.09 5.00 7.83
CA VAL A 74 3.33 5.30 6.41
C VAL A 74 4.52 4.49 5.93
N ILE A 75 4.31 3.75 4.84
CA ILE A 75 5.35 3.00 4.14
C ILE A 75 5.82 3.83 2.95
N SER A 76 7.14 4.03 2.84
CA SER A 76 7.78 4.76 1.75
C SER A 76 8.83 3.87 1.08
N PRO A 77 8.47 3.18 -0.03
CA PRO A 77 9.43 2.42 -0.83
C PRO A 77 10.48 3.35 -1.45
N GLY A 78 11.75 2.93 -1.45
CA GLY A 78 12.88 3.71 -1.98
C GLY A 78 13.30 4.91 -1.13
N ALA A 79 12.79 5.03 0.11
CA ALA A 79 13.16 6.11 1.00
C ALA A 79 14.49 5.80 1.70
N GLU A 80 15.44 6.73 1.63
CA GLU A 80 16.76 6.60 2.28
C GLU A 80 16.77 7.05 3.75
N VAL A 81 15.75 7.81 4.16
CA VAL A 81 15.57 8.35 5.51
C VAL A 81 14.14 8.19 5.98
N VAL A 82 13.94 8.06 7.29
CA VAL A 82 12.60 8.00 7.89
C VAL A 82 12.08 9.41 8.12
N THR A 83 11.05 9.78 7.37
CA THR A 83 10.40 11.09 7.51
C THR A 83 9.47 11.12 8.74
N PRO A 84 9.45 12.21 9.53
CA PRO A 84 8.46 12.39 10.59
C PRO A 84 7.02 12.20 10.07
N ILE A 85 6.22 11.40 10.79
CA ILE A 85 4.86 11.04 10.36
C ILE A 85 3.95 12.25 10.11
N GLY A 86 4.13 13.34 10.84
CA GLY A 86 3.37 14.58 10.67
C GLY A 86 3.56 15.24 9.29
N ALA A 87 4.74 15.09 8.67
CA ALA A 87 5.04 15.68 7.37
C ALA A 87 4.20 15.08 6.23
N PHE A 88 3.71 13.85 6.38
CA PHE A 88 2.86 13.21 5.37
C PHE A 88 1.45 13.80 5.31
N ARG A 89 0.99 14.49 6.35
CA ARG A 89 -0.37 15.04 6.45
C ARG A 89 -1.42 13.98 6.05
N SER A 90 -1.30 12.77 6.60
CA SER A 90 -2.04 11.58 6.13
C SER A 90 -3.55 11.78 6.08
N ASP A 91 -4.14 12.50 7.03
CA ASP A 91 -5.57 12.79 7.03
C ASP A 91 -6.00 13.69 5.86
N LEU A 92 -5.22 14.74 5.56
CA LEU A 92 -5.47 15.61 4.41
C LEU A 92 -5.36 14.83 3.10
N ARG A 93 -4.30 14.04 2.93
CA ARG A 93 -4.09 13.22 1.71
C ARG A 93 -5.21 12.20 1.54
N ARG A 94 -5.68 11.58 2.64
CA ARG A 94 -6.83 10.66 2.63
C ARG A 94 -8.10 11.36 2.15
N GLN A 95 -8.39 12.55 2.67
CA GLN A 95 -9.55 13.34 2.24
C GLN A 95 -9.47 13.70 0.75
N GLN A 96 -8.33 14.21 0.30
CA GLN A 96 -8.08 14.54 -1.11
C GLN A 96 -8.25 13.31 -2.03
N THR A 97 -7.77 12.14 -1.60
CA THR A 97 -7.93 10.89 -2.36
C THR A 97 -9.40 10.51 -2.47
N ILE A 98 -10.16 10.58 -1.37
CA ILE A 98 -11.60 10.27 -1.36
C ILE A 98 -12.36 11.23 -2.26
N GLU A 99 -12.09 12.53 -2.16
CA GLU A 99 -12.74 13.57 -2.96
C GLU A 99 -12.46 13.37 -4.45
N TYR A 100 -11.20 13.14 -4.82
CA TYR A 100 -10.81 12.85 -6.20
C TYR A 100 -11.64 11.70 -6.79
N TRP A 101 -11.70 10.56 -6.10
CA TRP A 101 -12.41 9.38 -6.59
C TRP A 101 -13.93 9.56 -6.62
N ARG A 102 -14.51 10.26 -5.64
CA ARG A 102 -15.94 10.61 -5.65
C ARG A 102 -16.29 11.52 -6.83
N THR A 103 -15.49 12.57 -7.06
CA THR A 103 -15.68 13.52 -8.16
C THR A 103 -15.45 12.89 -9.52
N TRP A 104 -14.47 11.99 -9.65
CA TRP A 104 -14.27 11.24 -10.89
C TRP A 104 -15.46 10.31 -11.17
N SER A 105 -15.88 9.57 -10.15
CA SER A 105 -16.92 8.55 -10.30
C SER A 105 -18.33 9.12 -10.49
N SER A 106 -18.62 10.32 -9.98
CA SER A 106 -19.94 10.98 -10.14
C SER A 106 -20.25 11.36 -11.59
N ARG A 107 -19.24 11.37 -12.47
CA ARG A 107 -19.38 11.69 -13.90
C ARG A 107 -20.03 10.58 -14.72
N SER A 108 -20.18 9.37 -14.18
CA SER A 108 -20.87 8.29 -14.89
C SER A 108 -22.34 8.66 -15.12
N PRO A 109 -22.87 8.59 -16.36
CA PRO A 109 -24.28 8.88 -16.63
C PRO A 109 -25.20 7.68 -16.32
N TYR A 110 -24.64 6.51 -16.01
CA TYR A 110 -25.44 5.29 -15.78
C TYR A 110 -26.27 5.40 -14.48
N ARG A 111 -27.58 5.11 -14.59
CA ARG A 111 -28.55 5.11 -13.48
C ARG A 111 -29.39 3.82 -13.40
N GLY A 112 -28.97 2.79 -14.13
CA GLY A 112 -29.69 1.51 -14.16
C GLY A 112 -29.42 0.64 -12.94
N ARG A 113 -30.00 -0.57 -12.95
CA ARG A 113 -29.94 -1.53 -11.83
C ARG A 113 -28.51 -1.94 -11.41
N TRP A 114 -27.53 -1.87 -12.31
CA TRP A 114 -26.15 -2.34 -12.07
C TRP A 114 -25.16 -1.22 -11.72
N GLN A 115 -25.64 -0.16 -11.08
CA GLN A 115 -24.85 1.05 -10.89
C GLN A 115 -23.61 0.78 -10.05
N ALA A 116 -23.74 -0.02 -8.99
CA ALA A 116 -22.65 -0.35 -8.10
C ALA A 116 -21.56 -1.18 -8.80
N GLU A 117 -21.97 -2.16 -9.61
CA GLU A 117 -21.09 -3.06 -10.36
C GLU A 117 -20.33 -2.31 -11.45
N ILE A 118 -21.02 -1.46 -12.20
CA ILE A 118 -20.41 -0.60 -13.23
C ILE A 118 -19.44 0.37 -12.58
N GLN A 119 -19.82 1.00 -11.47
CA GLN A 119 -18.94 1.92 -10.75
C GLN A 119 -17.68 1.21 -10.25
N ARG A 120 -17.82 0.02 -9.65
CA ARG A 120 -16.69 -0.77 -9.17
C ARG A 120 -15.76 -1.20 -10.31
N SER A 121 -16.32 -1.63 -11.44
CA SER A 121 -15.56 -2.04 -12.62
C SER A 121 -14.82 -0.86 -13.26
N ALA A 122 -15.48 0.29 -13.39
CA ALA A 122 -14.86 1.50 -13.90
C ALA A 122 -13.69 1.97 -13.02
N LEU A 123 -13.84 1.90 -11.69
CA LEU A 123 -12.74 2.19 -10.76
C LEU A 123 -11.56 1.22 -10.94
N ALA A 124 -11.83 -0.08 -11.08
CA ALA A 124 -10.79 -1.08 -11.33
C ALA A 124 -10.02 -0.78 -12.61
N LEU A 125 -10.72 -0.57 -13.73
CA LEU A 125 -10.09 -0.20 -15.01
C LEU A 125 -9.28 1.09 -14.89
N LYS A 126 -9.83 2.12 -14.22
CA LYS A 126 -9.14 3.41 -14.05
C LYS A 126 -7.82 3.26 -13.27
N LEU A 127 -7.75 2.33 -12.31
CA LEU A 127 -6.54 2.05 -11.52
C LEU A 127 -5.45 1.30 -12.32
N LEU A 128 -5.78 0.71 -13.47
CA LEU A 128 -4.82 0.01 -14.34
C LEU A 128 -4.04 0.95 -15.27
N PHE A 129 -4.39 2.23 -15.31
CA PHE A 129 -3.69 3.22 -16.13
C PHE A 129 -2.39 3.69 -15.47
N TYR A 130 -1.27 3.45 -16.14
CA TYR A 130 0.01 4.06 -15.79
C TYR A 130 -0.04 5.57 -16.08
N ARG A 131 -0.14 6.36 -15.01
CA ARG A 131 -0.37 7.80 -15.09
C ARG A 131 0.54 8.57 -16.05
N PRO A 132 1.87 8.31 -16.14
CA PRO A 132 2.76 9.09 -16.99
C PRO A 132 2.49 8.96 -18.50
N THR A 133 2.05 7.80 -18.98
CA THR A 133 1.85 7.55 -20.43
C THR A 133 0.41 7.29 -20.82
N GLY A 134 -0.46 6.94 -19.87
CA GLY A 134 -1.82 6.49 -20.15
C GLY A 134 -1.89 5.05 -20.66
N ALA A 135 -0.78 4.31 -20.67
CA ALA A 135 -0.81 2.88 -20.97
C ALA A 135 -1.59 2.12 -19.89
N MET A 136 -2.46 1.20 -20.30
CA MET A 136 -3.22 0.35 -19.37
C MET A 136 -2.57 -1.02 -19.27
N VAL A 137 -2.29 -1.47 -18.05
CA VAL A 137 -1.79 -2.83 -17.81
C VAL A 137 -2.95 -3.84 -17.84
N ALA A 138 -2.68 -5.08 -18.23
CA ALA A 138 -3.72 -6.11 -18.30
C ALA A 138 -4.32 -6.43 -16.91
N ALA A 139 -3.48 -6.53 -15.87
CA ALA A 139 -3.91 -6.66 -14.49
C ALA A 139 -2.84 -6.20 -13.48
N ALA A 140 -3.27 -5.60 -12.37
CA ALA A 140 -2.39 -5.23 -11.25
C ALA A 140 -2.12 -6.42 -10.30
N THR A 141 -1.80 -7.58 -10.84
CA THR A 141 -1.48 -8.79 -10.06
C THR A 141 -0.06 -9.25 -10.33
N THR A 142 0.60 -9.76 -9.31
CA THR A 142 1.96 -10.34 -9.39
C THR A 142 1.94 -11.86 -9.43
N SER A 143 0.75 -12.46 -9.39
CA SER A 143 0.59 -13.76 -8.76
C SER A 143 -0.24 -14.70 -9.62
N LEU A 144 0.54 -15.56 -10.27
CA LEU A 144 0.22 -16.86 -10.84
C LEU A 144 0.19 -16.89 -12.36
N PRO A 145 0.87 -17.89 -12.96
CA PRO A 145 0.72 -18.17 -14.37
C PRO A 145 -0.73 -18.49 -14.70
N GLU A 146 -1.12 -18.32 -15.97
CA GLU A 146 -2.42 -18.77 -16.47
C GLU A 146 -2.64 -20.26 -16.17
N GLU A 147 -1.54 -21.02 -16.16
CA GLU A 147 -1.50 -22.45 -15.84
C GLU A 147 -0.18 -22.79 -15.12
N ILE A 148 -0.24 -23.40 -13.93
CA ILE A 148 0.95 -23.79 -13.18
C ILE A 148 1.74 -24.85 -13.97
N GLY A 149 2.98 -24.52 -14.36
CA GLY A 149 3.83 -25.39 -15.18
C GLY A 149 3.55 -25.33 -16.68
N GLY A 150 2.56 -24.55 -17.11
CA GLY A 150 2.27 -24.31 -18.53
C GLY A 150 3.23 -23.30 -19.18
N ALA A 151 3.10 -23.14 -20.50
CA ALA A 151 3.89 -22.17 -21.27
C ALA A 151 3.34 -20.73 -21.20
N ARG A 152 2.12 -20.54 -20.69
CA ARG A 152 1.41 -19.24 -20.66
C ARG A 152 1.64 -18.51 -19.33
N ASN A 153 2.91 -18.17 -19.09
CA ASN A 153 3.35 -17.52 -17.85
C ASN A 153 3.65 -16.04 -18.09
N TRP A 154 2.72 -15.35 -18.75
CA TRP A 154 2.86 -13.94 -19.05
C TRP A 154 2.70 -13.10 -17.79
N ASP A 155 3.44 -12.00 -17.71
CA ASP A 155 3.26 -11.03 -16.65
C ASP A 155 2.17 -10.02 -17.06
N TYR A 156 1.07 -10.00 -16.31
CA TYR A 156 -0.09 -9.17 -16.63
C TYR A 156 0.10 -7.70 -16.24
N ARG A 157 1.23 -7.36 -15.62
CA ARG A 157 1.60 -5.96 -15.35
C ARG A 157 2.07 -5.22 -16.60
N PHE A 158 2.15 -5.88 -17.74
CA PHE A 158 2.44 -5.26 -19.04
C PHE A 158 1.17 -4.89 -19.81
N THR A 159 1.35 -4.05 -20.82
CA THR A 159 0.30 -3.60 -21.73
C THR A 159 0.17 -4.56 -22.90
N TRP A 160 -1.05 -4.98 -23.21
CA TRP A 160 -1.37 -5.82 -24.36
C TRP A 160 -2.38 -5.11 -25.25
N VAL A 161 -2.13 -5.05 -26.56
CA VAL A 161 -3.00 -4.34 -27.52
C VAL A 161 -4.45 -4.83 -27.43
N ARG A 162 -4.65 -6.14 -27.28
CA ARG A 162 -5.96 -6.78 -27.11
C ARG A 162 -6.72 -6.23 -25.90
N ASP A 163 -6.04 -6.01 -24.79
CA ASP A 163 -6.64 -5.61 -23.52
C ASP A 163 -6.95 -4.10 -23.49
N THR A 164 -6.33 -3.31 -24.37
CA THR A 164 -6.51 -1.86 -24.49
C THR A 164 -7.51 -1.42 -25.58
N ALA A 165 -8.07 -2.38 -26.33
CA ALA A 165 -8.99 -2.13 -27.46
C ALA A 165 -10.44 -1.94 -27.02
#